data_AF-A0A2K3NC61-F1
#
_entry.id   AF-A0A2K3NC61-F1
#
_cell.length_a   1.000
_cell.length_b   1.000
_cell.length_c   1.000
_cell.angle_alpha   90.00
_cell.angle_beta   90.00
_cell.angle_gamma   90.00
#
_symmetry.space_group_name_H-M   'P 1'
#
loop_
_entity.id
_entity.type
_entity.pdbx_description
1 polymer ?
#
loop_
_entity_poly.entity_id
_entity_poly.type
_entity_poly.pdbx_seq_one_letter_code
_entity_poly.pdbx_strand_id
1 'polypeptide(L)'
;RRGKELANKEEQIKKLIETGKDLAMGLPARLPDVERYSSQHYIPFKSRESKYKELLDALKDDNNYIIGSKGMGGTGKTTLAKEVGKELKQSKQFTHDIL
;
A
#
# COMPACT_ATOMS: atom_id res chain seq x y z
N ARG A 1 -1.08 16.96 -43.14
CA ARG A 1 -0.64 17.91 -42.08
C ARG A 1 -0.66 17.25 -40.69
N ARG A 2 -1.80 16.71 -40.22
CA ARG A 2 -1.93 16.01 -38.91
C ARG A 2 -1.00 14.80 -38.70
N GLY A 3 -0.73 13.99 -39.73
CA GLY A 3 0.18 12.84 -39.61
C GLY A 3 1.63 13.19 -39.26
N LYS A 4 2.14 14.33 -39.76
CA LYS A 4 3.49 14.82 -39.42
C LYS A 4 3.57 15.33 -37.98
N GLU A 5 2.50 15.93 -37.48
CA GLU A 5 2.42 16.39 -36.08
C GLU A 5 2.39 15.24 -35.08
N LEU A 6 1.68 14.15 -35.41
CA LEU A 6 1.64 12.94 -34.58
C LEU A 6 3.02 12.26 -34.50
N ALA A 7 3.69 12.10 -35.64
CA ALA A 7 5.04 11.54 -35.70
C ALA A 7 6.03 12.35 -34.86
N ASN A 8 5.97 13.69 -34.94
CA ASN A 8 6.84 14.57 -34.15
C ASN A 8 6.55 14.49 -32.63
N LYS A 9 5.28 14.37 -32.22
CA LYS A 9 4.93 14.16 -30.81
C LYS A 9 5.42 12.81 -30.28
N GLU A 10 5.33 11.76 -31.09
CA GLU A 10 5.82 10.43 -30.72
C GLU A 10 7.33 10.44 -30.50
N GLU A 11 8.08 11.11 -31.38
CA GLU A 11 9.54 11.25 -31.27
C GLU A 11 9.94 12.05 -30.03
N GLN A 12 9.22 13.12 -29.71
CA GLN A 12 9.44 13.90 -28.49
C GLN A 12 9.19 13.07 -27.22
N ILE A 13 8.13 12.26 -27.20
CA ILE A 13 7.83 11.38 -26.05
C ILE A 13 8.92 10.32 -25.89
N LYS A 14 9.41 9.70 -26.97
CA LYS A 14 10.52 8.73 -26.92
C LYS A 14 11.77 9.35 -26.30
N LYS A 15 12.15 10.56 -26.75
CA LYS A 15 13.31 11.29 -26.23
C LYS A 15 13.16 11.67 -24.75
N LEU A 16 11.95 12.05 -24.32
CA LEU A 16 11.62 12.33 -22.91
C LEU A 16 11.75 11.08 -22.04
N ILE A 17 11.28 9.92 -22.51
CA ILE A 17 11.38 8.64 -21.79
C ILE A 17 12.84 8.21 -21.65
N GLU A 18 13.65 8.35 -22.70
CA GLU A 18 15.08 8.01 -22.66
C GLU A 18 15.83 8.91 -21.68
N THR A 19 15.64 10.23 -21.78
CA THR A 19 16.28 11.21 -20.88
C THR A 19 15.84 11.01 -19.42
N GLY A 20 14.56 10.68 -19.20
CA GLY A 20 14.01 10.44 -17.86
C GLY A 20 14.55 9.20 -17.16
N LYS A 21 15.03 8.18 -17.90
CA LYS A 21 15.66 6.99 -17.32
C LYS A 21 17.04 7.31 -16.72
N ASP A 22 17.81 8.18 -17.36
CA ASP A 22 19.12 8.61 -16.87
C ASP A 22 19.00 9.57 -15.67
N LEU A 23 17.85 10.25 -15.55
CA LEU A 23 17.49 11.09 -14.40
C LEU A 23 16.91 10.29 -13.22
N ALA A 24 16.64 8.99 -13.39
CA ALA A 24 16.16 8.11 -12.34
C ALA A 24 17.29 7.73 -11.35
N MET A 25 17.96 8.73 -10.78
CA MET A 25 18.83 8.58 -9.59
C MET A 25 18.02 8.53 -8.29
N GLY A 26 16.75 8.11 -8.36
CA GLY A 26 15.94 7.88 -7.18
C GLY A 26 16.09 6.43 -6.75
N LEU A 27 16.69 6.19 -5.57
CA LEU A 27 16.38 4.98 -4.81
C LEU A 27 14.85 4.74 -4.84
N PRO A 28 14.36 3.49 -4.91
CA PRO A 28 12.94 3.22 -4.75
C PRO A 28 12.45 4.05 -3.57
N ALA A 29 11.45 4.91 -3.80
CA ALA A 29 10.89 5.69 -2.72
C ALA A 29 10.50 4.69 -1.63
N ARG A 30 11.17 4.76 -0.46
CA ARG A 30 10.83 3.88 0.66
C ARG A 30 9.33 4.00 0.84
N LEU A 31 8.62 2.88 0.66
CA LEU A 31 7.20 2.89 0.88
C LEU A 31 6.99 3.38 2.31
N PRO A 32 6.10 4.36 2.50
CA PRO A 32 5.84 4.85 3.83
C PRO A 32 5.43 3.67 4.70
N ASP A 33 6.20 3.48 5.76
CA ASP A 33 5.95 2.46 6.76
C ASP A 33 4.54 2.63 7.36
N VAL A 34 4.00 1.58 7.96
CA VAL A 34 2.64 1.58 8.53
C VAL A 34 2.49 2.67 9.62
N GLU A 35 3.60 3.08 10.24
CA GLU A 35 3.71 4.18 11.20
C GLU A 35 3.36 5.56 10.64
N ARG A 36 3.44 5.77 9.31
CA ARG A 36 3.02 7.03 8.69
C ARG A 36 1.52 7.30 8.89
N TYR A 37 0.74 6.25 9.18
CA TYR A 37 -0.68 6.37 9.46
C TYR A 37 -0.89 6.58 10.96
N SER A 38 -1.20 7.82 11.34
CA SER A 38 -1.51 8.18 12.72
C SER A 38 -2.79 7.48 13.19
N SER A 39 -2.66 6.68 14.26
CA SER A 39 -3.80 6.05 14.95
C SER A 39 -4.63 7.05 15.77
N GLN A 40 -4.22 8.33 15.83
CA GLN A 40 -4.95 9.37 16.56
C GLN A 40 -6.40 9.55 16.07
N HIS A 41 -6.70 9.10 14.85
CA HIS A 41 -8.03 9.15 14.25
C HIS A 41 -8.71 7.77 14.19
N TYR A 42 -8.06 6.72 14.70
CA TYR A 42 -8.70 5.41 14.79
C TYR A 42 -9.59 5.36 16.01
N ILE A 43 -10.89 5.27 15.75
CA ILE A 43 -11.88 5.03 16.78
C ILE A 43 -12.16 3.52 16.78
N PRO A 44 -11.81 2.78 17.85
CA PRO A 44 -12.19 1.38 17.97
C PRO A 44 -13.71 1.29 18.09
N PHE A 45 -14.35 0.74 17.07
CA PHE A 45 -15.78 0.49 17.07
C PHE A 45 -16.05 -0.91 17.60
N LYS A 46 -16.84 -1.03 18.67
CA LYS A 46 -17.28 -2.34 19.20
C LYS A 46 -17.91 -3.23 18.11
N SER A 47 -18.61 -2.65 17.15
CA SER A 47 -19.22 -3.38 16.03
C SER A 47 -18.21 -4.10 15.12
N ARG A 48 -16.91 -3.79 15.22
CA ARG A 48 -15.85 -4.34 14.38
C ARG A 48 -14.84 -5.19 15.16
N GLU A 49 -15.05 -5.40 16.45
CA GLU A 49 -14.14 -6.17 17.30
C GLU A 49 -14.02 -7.63 16.84
N SER A 50 -15.13 -8.24 16.41
CA SER A 50 -15.11 -9.59 15.83
C SER A 50 -14.28 -9.66 14.55
N LYS A 51 -14.44 -8.69 13.65
CA LYS A 51 -13.66 -8.60 12.40
C LYS A 51 -12.20 -8.27 12.61
N TYR A 52 -11.91 -7.50 13.66
CA TYR A 52 -10.54 -7.25 14.11
C TYR A 52 -9.85 -8.54 14.52
N LYS A 53 -10.51 -9.31 15.41
CA LYS A 53 -9.98 -10.59 15.89
C LYS A 53 -9.83 -11.62 14.77
N GLU A 54 -10.83 -11.74 13.90
CA GLU A 54 -10.78 -12.62 12.73
C GLU A 54 -9.59 -12.30 11.82
N LEU A 55 -9.31 -11.01 11.58
CA LEU A 55 -8.16 -10.58 10.78
C LEU A 55 -6.83 -10.89 11.49
N LEU A 56 -6.72 -10.65 12.79
CA LEU A 56 -5.53 -10.99 13.57
C LEU A 56 -5.25 -12.49 13.59
N ASP A 57 -6.28 -13.30 13.81
CA ASP A 57 -6.15 -14.76 13.87
C ASP A 57 -5.76 -15.31 12.49
N ALA A 58 -6.37 -14.79 11.41
CA ALA A 58 -6.00 -15.17 10.04
C ALA A 58 -4.56 -14.80 9.68
N LEU A 59 -4.03 -13.68 10.21
CA LEU A 59 -2.65 -13.23 9.99
C LEU A 59 -1.61 -14.03 10.78
N LYS A 60 -2.01 -14.73 11.85
CA LYS A 60 -1.13 -15.61 12.64
C LYS A 60 -1.06 -17.04 12.08
N ASP A 61 -1.95 -17.39 11.17
CA ASP A 61 -1.96 -18.70 10.53
C ASP A 61 -1.01 -18.69 9.33
N ASP A 62 0.11 -19.40 9.47
CA ASP A 62 1.18 -19.49 8.47
C ASP A 62 0.72 -20.12 7.13
N ASN A 63 -0.49 -20.69 7.08
CA ASN A 63 -1.08 -21.21 5.83
C ASN A 63 -1.80 -20.12 5.02
N ASN A 64 -2.02 -18.93 5.58
CA ASN A 64 -2.73 -17.83 4.93
C ASN A 64 -1.76 -16.81 4.33
N TYR A 65 -1.52 -16.92 3.01
CA TYR A 65 -0.65 -15.99 2.29
C TYR A 65 -1.34 -14.70 1.85
N ILE A 66 -2.67 -14.70 1.68
CA ILE A 66 -3.44 -13.56 1.16
C ILE A 66 -4.77 -13.43 1.92
N ILE A 67 -5.04 -12.24 2.45
CA ILE A 67 -6.31 -11.92 3.14
C ILE A 67 -6.99 -10.73 2.45
N GLY A 68 -8.19 -10.97 1.93
CA GLY A 68 -9.01 -9.95 1.27
C GLY A 68 -10.09 -9.37 2.18
N SER A 69 -10.29 -8.06 2.14
CA SER A 69 -11.41 -7.38 2.84
C SER A 69 -12.41 -6.79 1.83
N LYS A 70 -13.67 -7.24 1.86
CA LYS A 70 -14.76 -6.79 0.97
C LYS A 70 -15.80 -5.94 1.71
N GLY A 71 -16.37 -4.94 1.04
CA GLY A 71 -17.49 -4.14 1.55
C GLY A 71 -17.61 -2.77 0.88
N MET A 72 -18.66 -2.03 1.19
CA MET A 72 -18.95 -0.70 0.63
C MET A 72 -17.81 0.31 0.87
N GLY A 73 -17.68 1.33 0.03
CA GLY A 73 -16.76 2.46 0.25
C GLY A 73 -17.00 3.14 1.61
N GLY A 74 -15.97 3.75 2.20
CA GLY A 74 -16.09 4.49 3.47
C GLY A 74 -16.30 3.65 4.74
N THR A 75 -16.40 2.32 4.64
CA THR A 75 -16.63 1.43 5.80
C THR A 75 -15.40 1.20 6.69
N GLY A 76 -14.24 1.77 6.33
CA GLY A 76 -13.02 1.68 7.15
C GLY A 76 -12.18 0.42 6.94
N LYS A 77 -12.38 -0.35 5.87
CA LYS A 77 -11.58 -1.56 5.56
C LYS A 77 -10.06 -1.30 5.54
N THR A 78 -9.65 -0.26 4.80
CA THR A 78 -8.23 0.14 4.73
C THR A 78 -7.72 0.65 6.07
N THR A 79 -8.57 1.29 6.87
CA THR A 79 -8.22 1.74 8.22
C THR A 79 -7.97 0.54 9.14
N LEU A 80 -8.84 -0.47 9.11
CA LEU A 80 -8.69 -1.69 9.90
C LEU A 80 -7.37 -2.42 9.59
N ALA A 81 -7.05 -2.58 8.30
CA ALA A 81 -5.81 -3.22 7.88
C ALA A 81 -4.55 -2.47 8.36
N LYS A 82 -4.59 -1.13 8.37
CA LYS A 82 -3.47 -0.30 8.87
C LYS A 82 -3.27 -0.45 10.37
N GLU A 83 -4.34 -0.45 11.15
CA GLU A 83 -4.25 -0.59 12.62
C GLU A 83 -3.77 -1.98 13.03
N VAL A 84 -4.30 -3.04 12.40
CA VAL A 84 -3.80 -4.40 12.63
C VAL A 84 -2.33 -4.53 12.22
N GLY A 85 -1.95 -3.99 11.06
CA GLY A 85 -0.55 -3.97 10.63
C GLY A 85 0.37 -3.24 11.63
N LYS A 86 -0.10 -2.14 12.23
CA LYS A 86 0.61 -1.41 13.29
C LYS A 86 0.79 -2.26 14.55
N GLU A 87 -0.27 -2.92 15.02
CA GLU A 87 -0.18 -3.80 16.21
C GLU A 87 0.78 -4.96 15.98
N LEU A 88 0.73 -5.61 14.81
CA LEU A 88 1.60 -6.74 14.49
C LEU A 88 3.08 -6.33 14.38
N LYS A 89 3.34 -5.13 13.86
CA LYS A 89 4.69 -4.55 13.87
C LYS A 89 5.18 -4.25 15.29
N GLN A 90 4.35 -3.61 16.13
CA GLN A 90 4.70 -3.28 17.51
C GLN A 90 4.94 -4.53 18.37
N SER A 91 4.15 -5.58 18.14
CA SER A 91 4.31 -6.88 18.81
C SER A 91 5.43 -7.74 18.23
N LYS A 92 6.15 -7.25 17.20
CA LYS A 92 7.24 -7.96 16.51
C LYS A 92 6.82 -9.36 16.03
N GLN A 93 5.54 -9.55 15.73
CA GLN A 93 5.00 -10.83 15.26
C GLN A 93 5.47 -11.17 13.85
N PHE A 94 5.83 -10.16 13.06
CA PHE A 94 6.58 -10.35 11.82
C PHE A 94 8.03 -9.96 12.07
N THR A 95 8.90 -10.95 12.08
CA THR A 95 10.34 -10.74 11.96
C THR A 95 10.69 -11.03 10.51
N HIS A 96 10.69 -10.01 9.65
CA HIS A 96 11.50 -9.98 8.42
C HIS A 96 11.44 -8.57 7.84
N ASP A 97 12.47 -7.78 8.16
CA ASP A 97 12.90 -6.65 7.33
C ASP A 97 13.45 -7.26 6.04
N ILE A 98 12.61 -7.41 5.01
CA ILE A 98 13.13 -7.58 3.65
C ILE A 98 13.55 -6.18 3.19
N LEU A 99 14.85 -5.92 3.36
CA LEU A 99 15.58 -4.80 2.74
C LEU A 99 15.48 -4.85 1.21
#